data_AF-A0A833TYH6-F1
#
_entry.id   AF-A0A833TYH6-F1
#
_cell.length_a   1.000
_cell.length_b   1.000
_cell.length_c   1.000
_cell.angle_alpha   90.00
_cell.angle_beta   90.00
_cell.angle_gamma   90.00
#
_symmetry.space_group_name_H-M   'P 1'
#
loop_
_entity.id
_entity.type
_entity.pdbx_description
1 polymer ?
#
loop_
_entity_poly.entity_id
_entity_poly.type
_entity_poly.pdbx_seq_one_letter_code
_entity_poly.pdbx_strand_id
1 'polypeptide(L)'
;MIVSGLKKRQRVATTSASSVFFNDPSTADVILRLFITPSPFESSATTTPDSDETSSNHKYDDVQIHLHSHILHRSKYFAALLSDRWQPTHSLKNNSSNLKPLNLNLGVPSSSGSLQSHLTVLQLLYSSDLSGSIDSASTALDLLPVALELLFEDCVKSCVQFLEVVPWTEDEEKRVLNIIPFLKEEESKELLARVLPGRNDSCDEMLRGLVLSAIHNYPNVAFVKAFVAKILRDFSSMESAKRVLESAFETSLKVVKESLEEYSSPDFRGDHNETEAIQRLNLHTAMTNGRHLLWLVERMIELRVADTAVKEWSNQAAFTADLQRAFRDDAWRNIVPGLPAVVLRCTSKLANAVAAGNILATRQLVLDLEHLDLGETRTSW
;
A
#
# COMPACT_ATOMS: atom_id res chain seq x y z
N MET A 1 71.96 -9.52 8.34
CA MET A 1 70.89 -10.10 7.53
C MET A 1 69.96 -8.98 7.07
N ILE A 2 69.87 -8.80 5.73
CA ILE A 2 68.70 -8.32 4.94
C ILE A 2 68.24 -6.86 5.23
N VAL A 3 68.65 -5.84 4.48
CA VAL A 3 68.28 -5.39 3.10
C VAL A 3 66.83 -4.89 2.95
N SER A 4 66.73 -3.66 2.43
CA SER A 4 65.67 -3.05 1.55
C SER A 4 65.19 -1.70 2.12
N GLY A 5 65.08 -0.59 1.38
CA GLY A 5 65.10 -0.35 -0.06
C GLY A 5 64.06 0.74 -0.35
N LEU A 6 64.40 2.02 -0.18
CA LEU A 6 63.52 3.13 -0.56
C LEU A 6 63.46 3.24 -2.09
N LYS A 7 62.42 2.65 -2.70
CA LYS A 7 62.13 2.76 -4.12
C LYS A 7 61.15 3.91 -4.36
N LYS A 8 61.67 4.97 -4.99
CA LYS A 8 60.96 6.07 -5.67
C LYS A 8 59.66 5.56 -6.32
N ARG A 9 58.50 6.05 -5.87
CA ARG A 9 57.25 5.91 -6.63
C ARG A 9 57.11 7.09 -7.58
N GLN A 10 57.15 6.72 -8.84
CA GLN A 10 57.05 7.51 -10.05
C GLN A 10 55.65 8.14 -10.13
N ARG A 11 55.61 9.46 -10.29
CA ARG A 11 54.39 10.23 -10.55
C ARG A 11 53.90 9.81 -11.94
N VAL A 12 52.86 8.98 -12.00
CA VAL A 12 52.17 8.67 -13.25
C VAL A 12 51.51 9.97 -13.71
N ALA A 13 51.93 10.46 -14.87
CA ALA A 13 51.33 11.61 -15.51
C ALA A 13 49.88 11.25 -15.88
N THR A 14 48.92 11.92 -15.24
CA THR A 14 47.53 11.91 -15.67
C THR A 14 47.47 12.58 -17.03
N THR A 15 47.24 11.78 -18.07
CA THR A 15 46.87 12.27 -19.40
C THR A 15 45.62 13.12 -19.26
N SER A 16 45.73 14.39 -19.66
CA SER A 16 44.63 15.33 -19.76
C SER A 16 43.55 14.76 -20.68
N ALA A 17 42.46 14.24 -20.10
CA ALA A 17 41.26 13.91 -20.87
C ALA A 17 40.74 15.22 -21.47
N SER A 18 40.77 15.32 -22.80
CA SER A 18 40.01 16.32 -23.54
C SER A 18 38.56 16.24 -23.08
N SER A 19 38.02 17.33 -22.56
CA SER A 19 36.61 17.40 -22.16
C SER A 19 35.75 17.19 -23.41
N VAL A 20 35.03 16.07 -23.47
CA VAL A 20 34.10 15.75 -24.56
C VAL A 20 32.80 16.51 -24.31
N PHE A 21 32.29 17.20 -25.32
CA PHE A 21 31.06 18.00 -25.21
C PHE A 21 29.88 17.31 -25.89
N PHE A 22 28.67 17.58 -25.40
CA PHE A 22 27.44 17.08 -26.01
C PHE A 22 27.28 17.63 -27.44
N ASN A 23 26.87 16.77 -28.37
CA ASN A 23 26.66 17.11 -29.78
C ASN A 23 27.91 17.62 -30.52
N ASP A 24 29.12 17.16 -30.16
CA ASP A 24 30.35 17.50 -30.88
C ASP A 24 30.59 16.57 -32.08
N PRO A 25 30.46 17.05 -33.34
CA PRO A 25 30.64 16.22 -34.53
C PRO A 25 32.11 15.86 -34.80
N SER A 26 33.07 16.56 -34.19
CA SER A 26 34.50 16.35 -34.47
C SER A 26 35.07 15.12 -33.78
N THR A 27 34.47 14.70 -32.66
CA THR A 27 34.93 13.61 -31.80
C THR A 27 33.93 12.45 -31.67
N ALA A 28 32.68 12.65 -32.10
CA ALA A 28 31.62 11.65 -32.00
C ALA A 28 31.85 10.40 -32.87
N ASP A 29 31.57 9.25 -32.27
CA ASP A 29 31.58 7.92 -32.91
C ASP A 29 30.16 7.33 -33.09
N VAL A 30 29.12 8.04 -32.62
CA VAL A 30 27.72 7.68 -32.76
C VAL A 30 26.91 8.87 -33.30
N ILE A 31 26.06 8.63 -34.30
CA ILE A 31 25.04 9.58 -34.76
C ILE A 31 23.68 9.00 -34.39
N LEU A 32 22.94 9.71 -33.54
CA LEU A 32 21.58 9.34 -33.15
C LEU A 32 20.57 10.20 -33.90
N ARG A 33 19.67 9.57 -34.64
CA ARG A 33 18.46 10.21 -35.19
C ARG A 33 17.33 10.06 -34.17
N LEU A 34 16.96 11.16 -33.55
CA LEU A 34 15.71 11.33 -32.81
C LEU A 34 14.60 11.70 -33.79
N PHE A 35 13.47 11.03 -33.73
CA PHE A 35 12.32 11.35 -34.59
C PHE A 35 11.01 11.12 -33.84
N ILE A 36 10.01 11.96 -34.11
CA ILE A 36 8.69 11.78 -33.54
C ILE A 36 8.00 10.57 -34.19
N THR A 37 7.54 9.61 -33.38
CA THR A 37 6.72 8.51 -33.87
C THR A 37 5.28 8.98 -34.02
N PRO A 38 4.69 8.92 -35.23
CA PRO A 38 3.31 9.33 -35.45
C PRO A 38 2.37 8.41 -34.66
N SER A 39 1.38 9.01 -34.00
CA SER A 39 0.37 8.25 -33.26
C SER A 39 -0.39 7.32 -34.22
N PRO A 40 -0.57 6.03 -33.91
CA PRO A 40 -1.32 5.10 -34.75
C PRO A 40 -2.80 5.49 -34.95
N PHE A 41 -3.30 6.49 -34.22
CA PHE A 41 -4.69 6.97 -34.29
C PHE A 41 -4.91 8.22 -35.18
N GLU A 42 -3.86 8.82 -35.77
CA GLU A 42 -4.03 10.03 -36.63
C GLU A 42 -4.29 9.74 -38.12
N SER A 43 -4.43 8.47 -38.51
CA SER A 43 -4.85 8.11 -39.87
C SER A 43 -6.37 8.10 -40.01
N SER A 44 -7.01 9.26 -39.91
CA SER A 44 -8.38 9.45 -40.44
C SER A 44 -8.69 10.91 -40.77
N ALA A 45 -7.88 11.52 -41.64
CA ALA A 45 -8.34 12.65 -42.45
C ALA A 45 -8.77 12.10 -43.82
N THR A 46 -10.10 12.08 -44.01
CA THR A 46 -10.85 12.08 -45.28
C THR A 46 -10.04 12.03 -46.57
N THR A 47 -10.19 10.93 -47.30
CA THR A 47 -9.85 10.80 -48.71
C THR A 47 -10.80 11.67 -49.57
N THR A 48 -10.28 12.75 -50.13
CA THR A 48 -10.73 13.26 -51.44
C THR A 48 -9.57 13.11 -52.42
N PRO A 49 -9.71 12.29 -53.48
CA PRO A 49 -8.66 12.15 -54.49
C PRO A 49 -8.89 13.21 -55.54
N ASP A 50 -8.13 14.31 -55.51
CA ASP A 50 -7.79 15.00 -56.75
C ASP A 50 -6.61 15.96 -56.58
N SER A 51 -5.70 15.85 -57.56
CA SER A 51 -4.68 16.79 -58.01
C SER A 51 -3.43 17.07 -57.15
N ASP A 52 -2.31 16.91 -57.87
CA ASP A 52 -0.99 17.50 -57.73
C ASP A 52 0.06 16.80 -56.86
N GLU A 53 0.95 16.11 -57.59
CA GLU A 53 2.34 15.87 -57.27
C GLU A 53 2.99 17.16 -56.74
N THR A 54 2.94 17.35 -55.43
CA THR A 54 3.90 18.19 -54.73
C THR A 54 4.48 17.38 -53.58
N SER A 55 5.78 17.20 -53.64
CA SER A 55 6.62 16.65 -52.59
C SER A 55 6.39 17.38 -51.26
N SER A 56 5.43 16.93 -50.45
CA SER A 56 5.18 17.47 -49.12
C SER A 56 6.11 16.79 -48.11
N ASN A 57 7.31 17.35 -48.05
CA ASN A 57 8.33 17.33 -47.02
C ASN A 57 7.80 17.03 -45.57
N HIS A 58 7.55 15.78 -45.18
CA HIS A 58 7.43 15.35 -43.77
C HIS A 58 8.80 15.28 -43.08
N LYS A 59 9.58 16.37 -43.20
CA LYS A 59 10.98 16.48 -42.75
C LYS A 59 11.13 17.33 -41.48
N TYR A 60 10.01 17.63 -40.82
CA TYR A 60 9.92 18.36 -39.56
C TYR A 60 9.47 17.32 -38.52
N ASP A 61 10.35 16.52 -37.92
CA ASP A 61 11.00 16.84 -36.64
C ASP A 61 12.11 15.81 -36.35
N ASP A 62 12.94 15.52 -37.35
CA ASP A 62 14.10 14.66 -37.19
C ASP A 62 15.29 15.48 -36.66
N VAL A 63 15.79 15.13 -35.48
CA VAL A 63 17.00 15.72 -34.90
C VAL A 63 18.14 14.72 -34.97
N GLN A 64 19.23 15.07 -35.65
CA GLN A 64 20.47 14.29 -35.63
C GLN A 64 21.41 14.84 -34.56
N ILE A 65 21.94 13.96 -33.72
CA ILE A 65 22.79 14.30 -32.58
C ILE A 65 24.07 13.48 -32.64
N HIS A 66 25.21 14.16 -32.47
CA HIS A 66 26.54 13.58 -32.44
C HIS A 66 26.91 13.18 -31.00
N LEU A 67 26.98 11.88 -30.74
CA LEU A 67 27.14 11.31 -29.41
C LEU A 67 28.37 10.40 -29.34
N HIS A 68 28.74 10.05 -28.12
CA HIS A 68 29.96 9.33 -27.81
C HIS A 68 29.62 8.01 -27.13
N SER A 69 30.02 6.89 -27.72
CA SER A 69 29.70 5.54 -27.25
C SER A 69 30.03 5.34 -25.77
N HIS A 70 31.23 5.77 -25.34
CA HIS A 70 31.69 5.68 -23.95
C HIS A 70 30.83 6.46 -22.95
N ILE A 71 30.17 7.54 -23.37
CA ILE A 71 29.23 8.31 -22.54
C ILE A 71 27.86 7.63 -22.54
N LEU A 72 27.40 7.16 -23.70
CA LEU A 72 26.13 6.43 -23.84
C LEU A 72 26.06 5.17 -22.98
N HIS A 73 27.21 4.54 -22.67
CA HIS A 73 27.30 3.40 -21.76
C HIS A 73 26.78 3.67 -20.33
N ARG A 74 26.59 4.93 -19.92
CA ARG A 74 25.90 5.28 -18.66
C ARG A 74 24.42 4.87 -18.66
N SER A 75 23.80 4.76 -19.82
CA SER A 75 22.46 4.21 -20.02
C SER A 75 22.58 2.73 -20.35
N LYS A 76 21.87 1.87 -19.60
CA LYS A 76 21.88 0.42 -19.88
C LYS A 76 21.22 0.09 -21.22
N TYR A 77 20.25 0.89 -21.65
CA TYR A 77 19.61 0.78 -22.95
C TYR A 77 20.65 0.91 -24.07
N PHE A 78 21.42 2.00 -24.08
CA PHE A 78 22.45 2.20 -25.09
C PHE A 78 23.63 1.23 -24.93
N ALA A 79 24.02 0.89 -23.71
CA ALA A 79 25.05 -0.12 -23.48
C ALA A 79 24.67 -1.48 -24.12
N ALA A 80 23.39 -1.86 -24.08
CA ALA A 80 22.89 -3.05 -24.75
C ALA A 80 22.91 -2.91 -26.28
N LEU A 81 22.43 -1.77 -26.81
CA LEU A 81 22.42 -1.50 -28.26
C LEU A 81 23.83 -1.47 -28.87
N LEU A 82 24.80 -0.92 -28.14
CA LEU A 82 26.19 -0.80 -28.60
C LEU A 82 26.97 -2.12 -28.46
N SER A 83 26.46 -3.10 -27.70
CA SER A 83 27.13 -4.38 -27.53
C SER A 83 27.18 -5.19 -28.83
N ASP A 84 28.27 -5.96 -29.00
CA ASP A 84 28.56 -6.74 -30.21
C ASP A 84 27.44 -7.70 -30.65
N ARG A 85 26.51 -8.07 -29.75
CA ARG A 85 25.39 -8.96 -30.05
C ARG A 85 24.29 -8.32 -30.90
N TRP A 86 24.17 -6.99 -30.87
CA TRP A 86 23.09 -6.25 -31.54
C TRP A 86 23.58 -5.42 -32.72
N GLN A 87 24.90 -5.41 -32.96
CA GLN A 87 25.46 -4.83 -34.18
C GLN A 87 25.25 -5.79 -35.36
N PRO A 88 24.76 -5.31 -36.52
CA PRO A 88 24.65 -6.13 -37.72
C PRO A 88 26.02 -6.71 -38.08
N THR A 89 26.13 -8.04 -38.12
CA THR A 89 27.32 -8.87 -38.39
C THR A 89 28.06 -8.57 -39.70
N HIS A 90 27.60 -7.61 -40.50
CA HIS A 90 28.21 -7.19 -41.76
C HIS A 90 29.22 -6.05 -41.65
N SER A 91 29.35 -5.37 -40.49
CA SER A 91 30.32 -4.26 -40.34
C SER A 91 31.75 -4.70 -39.97
N LEU A 92 31.97 -5.98 -39.68
CA LEU A 92 33.27 -6.51 -39.20
C LEU A 92 34.19 -7.04 -40.31
N LYS A 93 33.88 -6.77 -41.58
CA LYS A 93 34.78 -7.09 -42.70
C LYS A 93 35.07 -5.85 -43.53
N ASN A 94 35.84 -4.92 -42.97
CA ASN A 94 36.86 -4.22 -43.74
C ASN A 94 37.86 -3.52 -42.82
N ASN A 95 39.11 -3.98 -42.90
CA ASN A 95 40.27 -3.30 -42.35
C ASN A 95 40.41 -1.89 -42.95
N SER A 96 40.99 -0.98 -42.15
CA SER A 96 41.55 0.34 -42.48
C SER A 96 40.69 1.60 -42.23
N SER A 97 41.05 2.29 -41.14
CA SER A 97 41.35 3.73 -41.04
C SER A 97 40.31 4.79 -41.44
N ASN A 98 39.03 4.45 -41.63
CA ASN A 98 37.94 5.44 -41.68
C ASN A 98 36.72 4.87 -40.94
N LEU A 99 36.73 4.94 -39.60
CA LEU A 99 35.59 4.53 -38.78
C LEU A 99 34.44 5.52 -39.06
N LYS A 100 33.50 5.13 -39.92
CA LYS A 100 32.23 5.85 -40.04
C LYS A 100 31.50 5.72 -38.69
N PRO A 101 30.91 6.80 -38.18
CA PRO A 101 30.16 6.76 -36.94
C PRO A 101 28.95 5.81 -37.06
N LEU A 102 28.64 5.13 -35.96
CA LEU A 102 27.50 4.22 -35.88
C LEU A 102 26.20 5.02 -35.91
N ASN A 103 25.22 4.61 -36.73
CA ASN A 103 23.93 5.30 -36.81
C ASN A 103 22.87 4.57 -35.98
N LEU A 104 22.25 5.27 -35.04
CA LEU A 104 21.16 4.79 -34.20
C LEU A 104 19.88 5.59 -34.48
N ASN A 105 18.74 4.98 -34.23
CA ASN A 105 17.43 5.62 -34.36
C ASN A 105 16.67 5.46 -33.05
N LEU A 106 16.11 6.55 -32.52
CA LEU A 106 15.25 6.54 -31.35
C LEU A 106 13.96 7.29 -31.67
N GLY A 107 12.83 6.58 -31.59
CA GLY A 107 11.51 7.16 -31.78
C GLY A 107 11.00 7.75 -30.48
N VAL A 108 10.47 8.97 -30.53
CA VAL A 108 9.90 9.65 -29.36
C VAL A 108 8.39 9.86 -29.52
N PRO A 109 7.58 9.76 -28.46
CA PRO A 109 6.15 10.02 -28.52
C PRO A 109 5.80 11.41 -29.08
N SER A 110 4.67 11.53 -29.78
CA SER A 110 4.13 12.81 -30.27
C SER A 110 3.58 13.74 -29.18
N SER A 111 3.83 13.45 -27.89
CA SER A 111 3.36 14.30 -26.80
C SER A 111 4.16 15.60 -26.71
N SER A 112 3.47 16.69 -26.36
CA SER A 112 4.08 18.01 -26.19
C SER A 112 5.26 17.94 -25.21
N GLY A 113 6.43 18.41 -25.63
CA GLY A 113 7.65 18.43 -24.80
C GLY A 113 8.47 17.13 -24.82
N SER A 114 7.96 16.02 -25.37
CA SER A 114 8.66 14.73 -25.33
C SER A 114 10.04 14.76 -25.98
N LEU A 115 10.16 15.39 -27.16
CA LEU A 115 11.43 15.56 -27.84
C LEU A 115 12.45 16.31 -26.97
N GLN A 116 12.01 17.37 -26.28
CA GLN A 116 12.89 18.16 -25.40
C GLN A 116 13.32 17.34 -24.19
N SER A 117 12.41 16.60 -23.54
CA SER A 117 12.77 15.71 -22.43
C SER A 117 13.82 14.67 -22.84
N HIS A 118 13.69 14.09 -24.04
CA HIS A 118 14.69 13.16 -24.58
C HIS A 118 16.04 13.83 -24.83
N LEU A 119 16.06 15.03 -25.42
CA LEU A 119 17.28 15.80 -25.59
C LEU A 119 17.95 16.13 -24.25
N THR A 120 17.16 16.56 -23.26
CA THR A 120 17.66 16.86 -21.92
C THR A 120 18.25 15.63 -21.25
N VAL A 121 17.57 14.47 -21.28
CA VAL A 121 18.12 13.23 -20.70
C VAL A 121 19.40 12.78 -21.42
N LEU A 122 19.47 12.90 -22.74
CA LEU A 122 20.69 12.62 -23.51
C LEU A 122 21.83 13.56 -23.15
N GLN A 123 21.53 14.85 -22.94
CA GLN A 123 22.51 15.83 -22.47
C GLN A 123 22.98 15.51 -21.04
N LEU A 124 22.08 15.04 -20.17
CA LEU A 124 22.42 14.63 -18.80
C LEU A 124 23.40 13.45 -18.74
N LEU A 125 23.48 12.62 -19.78
CA LEU A 125 24.54 11.59 -19.87
C LEU A 125 25.95 12.21 -19.89
N TYR A 126 26.10 13.45 -20.34
CA TYR A 126 27.37 14.20 -20.32
C TYR A 126 27.59 14.97 -19.02
N SER A 127 26.55 15.16 -18.21
CA SER A 127 26.61 15.93 -16.98
C SER A 127 27.07 15.08 -15.80
N SER A 128 27.96 15.63 -14.98
CA SER A 128 28.35 15.06 -13.68
C SER A 128 27.40 15.45 -12.54
N ASP A 129 26.73 16.61 -12.66
CA ASP A 129 25.72 17.09 -11.71
C ASP A 129 24.33 16.95 -12.32
N LEU A 130 23.63 15.88 -11.94
CA LEU A 130 22.26 15.61 -12.36
C LEU A 130 21.25 16.39 -11.52
N SER A 131 21.53 16.54 -10.23
CA SER A 131 20.68 17.24 -9.27
C SER A 131 20.48 18.71 -9.63
N GLY A 132 21.54 19.40 -10.05
CA GLY A 132 21.47 20.81 -10.43
C GLY A 132 20.65 21.10 -11.69
N SER A 133 20.34 20.08 -12.49
CA SER A 133 19.53 20.22 -13.71
C SER A 133 18.03 20.00 -13.50
N ILE A 134 17.63 19.55 -12.30
CA ILE A 134 16.24 19.32 -11.94
C ILE A 134 15.82 20.47 -11.03
N ASP A 135 15.04 21.40 -11.57
CA ASP A 135 14.69 22.67 -10.91
C ASP A 135 13.24 22.73 -10.42
N SER A 136 12.37 21.84 -10.91
CA SER A 136 10.95 21.80 -10.56
C SER A 136 10.40 20.37 -10.58
N ALA A 137 9.27 20.17 -9.88
CA ALA A 137 8.58 18.88 -9.86
C ALA A 137 8.09 18.49 -11.26
N SER A 138 7.61 19.45 -12.06
CA SER A 138 7.27 19.19 -13.46
C SER A 138 8.48 18.72 -14.27
N THR A 139 9.63 19.39 -14.15
CA THR A 139 10.86 18.97 -14.84
C THR A 139 11.23 17.53 -14.46
N ALA A 140 11.21 17.19 -13.17
CA ALA A 140 11.47 15.82 -12.73
C ALA A 140 10.47 14.81 -13.32
N LEU A 141 9.17 15.15 -13.35
CA LEU A 141 8.11 14.31 -13.90
C LEU A 141 8.16 14.16 -15.43
N ASP A 142 8.72 15.14 -16.13
CA ASP A 142 8.88 15.09 -17.58
C ASP A 142 10.14 14.29 -18.00
N LEU A 143 11.18 14.29 -17.16
CA LEU A 143 12.43 13.55 -17.40
C LEU A 143 12.36 12.09 -16.93
N LEU A 144 11.67 11.82 -15.81
CA LEU A 144 11.66 10.49 -15.17
C LEU A 144 11.18 9.36 -16.09
N PRO A 145 10.08 9.49 -16.87
CA PRO A 145 9.66 8.45 -17.81
C PRO A 145 10.71 8.13 -18.87
N VAL A 146 11.39 9.17 -19.39
CA VAL A 146 12.46 9.03 -20.38
C VAL A 146 13.70 8.36 -19.76
N ALA A 147 14.05 8.74 -18.53
CA ALA A 147 15.15 8.10 -17.80
C ALA A 147 14.88 6.62 -17.53
N LEU A 148 13.64 6.25 -17.23
CA LEU A 148 13.21 4.85 -17.09
C LEU A 148 13.29 4.10 -18.42
N GLU A 149 12.80 4.69 -19.52
CA GLU A 149 12.88 4.10 -20.87
C GLU A 149 14.33 3.83 -21.29
N LEU A 150 15.21 4.81 -21.08
CA LEU A 150 16.63 4.71 -21.39
C LEU A 150 17.43 3.93 -20.33
N LEU A 151 16.79 3.43 -19.27
CA LEU A 151 17.43 2.73 -18.17
C LEU A 151 18.64 3.50 -17.61
N PHE A 152 18.48 4.81 -17.44
CA PHE A 152 19.49 5.71 -16.90
C PHE A 152 19.29 5.90 -15.38
N GLU A 153 19.77 4.92 -14.63
CA GLU A 153 19.54 4.75 -13.19
C GLU A 153 19.91 5.98 -12.34
N ASP A 154 21.03 6.65 -12.64
CA ASP A 154 21.46 7.85 -11.88
C ASP A 154 20.44 8.99 -12.04
N CYS A 155 19.85 9.15 -13.23
CA CYS A 155 18.86 10.18 -13.50
C CYS A 155 17.51 9.84 -12.88
N VAL A 156 17.09 8.57 -12.92
CA VAL A 156 15.90 8.07 -12.20
C VAL A 156 16.02 8.41 -10.71
N LYS A 157 17.14 8.02 -10.09
CA LYS A 157 17.41 8.30 -8.68
C LYS A 157 17.39 9.79 -8.36
N SER A 158 18.00 10.63 -9.19
CA SER A 158 18.02 12.08 -9.00
C SER A 158 16.62 12.70 -9.09
N CYS A 159 15.79 12.24 -10.03
CA CYS A 159 14.40 12.68 -10.16
C CYS A 159 13.55 12.26 -8.95
N VAL A 160 13.67 11.01 -8.50
CA VAL A 160 12.94 10.49 -7.33
C VAL A 160 13.32 11.25 -6.06
N GLN A 161 14.61 11.43 -5.81
CA GLN A 161 15.11 12.20 -4.64
C GLN A 161 14.64 13.65 -4.66
N PHE A 162 14.58 14.28 -5.83
CA PHE A 162 14.03 15.62 -5.95
C PHE A 162 12.53 15.65 -5.63
N LEU A 163 11.76 14.73 -6.22
CA LEU A 163 10.32 14.61 -5.98
C LEU A 163 10.00 14.31 -4.51
N GLU A 164 10.85 13.56 -3.81
CA GLU A 164 10.70 13.27 -2.38
C GLU A 164 10.71 14.53 -1.51
N VAL A 165 11.48 15.57 -1.86
CA VAL A 165 11.70 16.73 -0.97
C VAL A 165 10.86 17.95 -1.33
N VAL A 166 10.32 18.04 -2.55
CA VAL A 166 9.55 19.20 -3.00
C VAL A 166 8.04 19.04 -2.77
N PRO A 167 7.27 20.13 -2.58
CA PRO A 167 5.81 20.07 -2.60
C PRO A 167 5.27 19.77 -4.01
N TRP A 168 4.09 19.16 -4.10
CA TRP A 168 3.42 18.86 -5.36
C TRP A 168 2.07 19.57 -5.44
N THR A 169 1.71 20.00 -6.63
CA THR A 169 0.32 20.33 -6.98
C THR A 169 -0.52 19.06 -7.15
N GLU A 170 -1.85 19.17 -7.15
CA GLU A 170 -2.75 18.01 -7.34
C GLU A 170 -2.48 17.28 -8.67
N ASP A 171 -2.21 18.03 -9.74
CA ASP A 171 -1.90 17.47 -11.06
C ASP A 171 -0.55 16.72 -11.05
N GLU A 172 0.45 17.25 -10.34
CA GLU A 172 1.75 16.60 -10.17
C GLU A 172 1.64 15.34 -9.31
N GLU A 173 0.89 15.36 -8.21
CA GLU A 173 0.64 14.18 -7.38
C GLU A 173 0.02 13.05 -8.20
N LYS A 174 -0.97 13.35 -9.05
CA LYS A 174 -1.56 12.37 -9.96
C LYS A 174 -0.53 11.79 -10.93
N ARG A 175 0.39 12.62 -11.44
CA ARG A 175 1.48 12.15 -12.31
C ARG A 175 2.48 11.27 -11.54
N VAL A 176 2.83 11.64 -10.30
CA VAL A 176 3.68 10.81 -9.42
C VAL A 176 3.05 9.43 -9.23
N LEU A 177 1.77 9.37 -8.85
CA LEU A 177 1.04 8.12 -8.64
C LEU A 177 1.04 7.20 -9.87
N ASN A 178 0.94 7.78 -11.07
CA ASN A 178 0.97 7.01 -12.32
C ASN A 178 2.36 6.43 -12.64
N ILE A 179 3.45 7.04 -12.14
CA ILE A 179 4.81 6.60 -12.42
C ILE A 179 5.27 5.52 -11.42
N ILE A 180 4.78 5.54 -10.18
CA ILE A 180 5.17 4.61 -9.11
C ILE A 180 5.21 3.12 -9.53
N PRO A 181 4.24 2.58 -10.29
CA PRO A 181 4.27 1.17 -10.71
C PRO A 181 5.47 0.76 -11.57
N PHE A 182 6.16 1.74 -12.18
CA PHE A 182 7.32 1.52 -13.03
C PHE A 182 8.67 1.67 -12.29
N LEU A 183 8.63 2.14 -11.04
CA LEU A 183 9.82 2.32 -10.20
C LEU A 183 10.19 1.03 -9.45
N LYS A 184 11.42 0.95 -8.97
CA LYS A 184 11.85 -0.13 -8.08
C LYS A 184 11.20 0.02 -6.70
N GLU A 185 11.23 -1.06 -5.91
CA GLU A 185 10.65 -1.08 -4.57
C GLU A 185 11.22 0.04 -3.67
N GLU A 186 12.53 0.28 -3.76
CA GLU A 186 13.21 1.33 -2.97
C GLU A 186 12.69 2.73 -3.32
N GLU A 187 12.67 3.08 -4.61
CA GLU A 187 12.23 4.38 -5.14
C GLU A 187 10.72 4.62 -4.95
N SER A 188 9.92 3.57 -5.17
CA SER A 188 8.46 3.65 -4.99
C SER A 188 8.07 3.87 -3.53
N LYS A 189 8.78 3.23 -2.58
CA LYS A 189 8.50 3.36 -1.15
C LYS A 189 8.67 4.79 -0.65
N GLU A 190 9.70 5.50 -1.13
CA GLU A 190 9.99 6.89 -0.77
C GLU A 190 8.83 7.82 -1.20
N LEU A 191 8.37 7.70 -2.44
CA LEU A 191 7.26 8.52 -2.97
C LEU A 191 5.91 8.11 -2.35
N LEU A 192 5.67 6.82 -2.14
CA LEU A 192 4.44 6.32 -1.51
C LEU A 192 4.29 6.80 -0.07
N ALA A 193 5.39 6.95 0.68
CA ALA A 193 5.34 7.44 2.05
C ALA A 193 4.76 8.87 2.16
N ARG A 194 4.81 9.65 1.08
CA ARG A 194 4.24 11.01 1.03
C ARG A 194 2.73 11.01 0.75
N VAL A 195 2.24 10.05 -0.03
CA VAL A 195 0.82 10.01 -0.46
C VAL A 195 -0.02 9.09 0.41
N LEU A 196 0.57 8.00 0.90
CA LEU A 196 -0.08 7.10 1.82
C LEU A 196 0.27 7.54 3.24
N PRO A 197 -0.66 8.17 3.99
CA PRO A 197 -0.46 8.35 5.42
C PRO A 197 -0.15 6.99 6.02
N GLY A 198 0.92 6.93 6.82
CA GLY A 198 1.51 5.72 7.39
C GLY A 198 0.49 4.60 7.60
N ARG A 199 0.60 3.60 6.71
CA ARG A 199 -0.17 2.36 6.63
C ARG A 199 -0.94 2.01 7.91
N ASN A 200 -2.24 2.28 7.90
CA ASN A 200 -3.32 1.67 8.71
C ASN A 200 -3.27 1.76 10.25
N ASP A 201 -2.12 1.87 10.89
CA ASP A 201 -2.02 1.77 12.35
C ASP A 201 -2.55 3.03 13.06
N SER A 202 -2.33 4.22 12.50
CA SER A 202 -2.82 5.48 13.11
C SER A 202 -4.34 5.56 13.13
N CYS A 203 -4.99 5.12 12.05
CA CYS A 203 -6.44 5.05 11.95
C CYS A 203 -7.01 4.00 12.91
N ASP A 204 -6.42 2.81 12.94
CA ASP A 204 -6.88 1.74 13.82
C ASP A 204 -6.70 2.10 15.30
N GLU A 205 -5.61 2.78 15.66
CA GLU A 205 -5.38 3.27 17.01
C GLU A 205 -6.40 4.34 17.43
N MET A 206 -6.71 5.29 16.54
CA MET A 206 -7.78 6.27 16.77
C MET A 206 -9.14 5.57 16.95
N LEU A 207 -9.51 4.66 16.04
CA LEU A 207 -10.76 3.91 16.12
C LEU A 207 -10.82 3.04 17.38
N ARG A 208 -9.71 2.39 17.76
CA ARG A 208 -9.60 1.63 19.01
C ARG A 208 -9.87 2.54 20.21
N GLY A 209 -9.27 3.73 20.26
CA GLY A 209 -9.50 4.71 21.32
C GLY A 209 -10.96 5.16 21.41
N LEU A 210 -11.62 5.39 20.27
CA LEU A 210 -13.04 5.73 20.20
C LEU A 210 -13.95 4.59 20.67
N VAL A 211 -13.72 3.37 20.18
CA VAL A 211 -14.47 2.18 20.59
C VAL A 211 -14.28 1.91 22.08
N LEU A 212 -13.05 2.02 22.59
CA LEU A 212 -12.71 1.88 24.01
C LEU A 212 -13.45 2.92 24.86
N SER A 213 -13.52 4.16 24.39
CA SER A 213 -14.27 5.24 25.05
C SER A 213 -15.78 5.01 25.06
N ALA A 214 -16.33 4.36 24.03
CA ALA A 214 -17.75 4.03 23.94
C ALA A 214 -18.15 2.84 24.83
N ILE A 215 -17.25 1.87 25.02
CA ILE A 215 -17.50 0.73 25.90
C ILE A 215 -17.25 1.10 27.37
N HIS A 216 -16.21 1.88 27.68
CA HIS A 216 -15.91 2.25 29.06
C HIS A 216 -16.76 3.43 29.58
N ASN A 217 -17.11 3.33 30.86
CA ASN A 217 -18.20 4.06 31.49
C ASN A 217 -17.83 5.52 31.84
N TYR A 218 -17.63 6.34 30.82
CA TYR A 218 -17.54 7.80 30.97
C TYR A 218 -18.93 8.40 31.30
N PRO A 219 -19.01 9.57 31.97
CA PRO A 219 -20.27 10.30 32.04
C PRO A 219 -20.82 10.54 30.61
N ASN A 220 -22.12 10.28 30.42
CA ASN A 220 -22.82 10.38 29.12
C ASN A 220 -22.48 9.29 28.07
N VAL A 221 -22.38 8.03 28.50
CA VAL A 221 -22.14 6.85 27.63
C VAL A 221 -23.07 6.80 26.40
N ALA A 222 -24.33 7.19 26.52
CA ALA A 222 -25.29 7.13 25.40
C ALA A 222 -24.89 8.06 24.24
N PHE A 223 -24.44 9.28 24.55
CA PHE A 223 -23.97 10.23 23.54
C PHE A 223 -22.67 9.75 22.89
N VAL A 224 -21.71 9.27 23.68
CA VAL A 224 -20.45 8.72 23.16
C VAL A 224 -20.72 7.53 22.23
N LYS A 225 -21.58 6.60 22.63
CA LYS A 225 -21.99 5.46 21.80
C LYS A 225 -22.65 5.87 20.50
N ALA A 226 -23.51 6.89 20.52
CA ALA A 226 -24.16 7.41 19.30
C ALA A 226 -23.14 8.11 18.38
N PHE A 227 -22.24 8.91 18.95
CA PHE A 227 -21.17 9.59 18.21
C PHE A 227 -20.22 8.60 17.55
N VAL A 228 -19.73 7.60 18.30
CA VAL A 228 -18.84 6.56 17.78
C VAL A 228 -19.56 5.69 16.74
N ALA A 229 -20.85 5.37 16.94
CA ALA A 229 -21.63 4.66 15.91
C ALA A 229 -21.72 5.46 14.60
N LYS A 230 -21.90 6.78 14.69
CA LYS A 230 -21.89 7.65 13.50
C LYS A 230 -20.53 7.68 12.83
N ILE A 231 -19.43 7.84 13.59
CA ILE A 231 -18.07 7.79 13.04
C ILE A 231 -17.84 6.49 12.30
N LEU A 232 -18.14 5.34 12.92
CA LEU A 232 -17.92 4.02 12.32
C LEU A 232 -18.71 3.83 11.01
N ARG A 233 -19.92 4.40 10.92
CA ARG A 233 -20.76 4.34 9.71
C ARG A 233 -20.23 5.23 8.58
N ASP A 234 -19.74 6.42 8.93
CA ASP A 234 -19.26 7.42 7.98
C ASP A 234 -17.75 7.27 7.68
N PHE A 235 -17.11 6.24 8.23
CA PHE A 235 -15.66 6.03 8.12
C PHE A 235 -15.27 5.47 6.75
N SER A 236 -14.24 6.07 6.12
CA SER A 236 -13.82 5.70 4.76
C SER A 236 -13.26 4.29 4.62
N SER A 237 -12.67 3.72 5.68
CA SER A 237 -12.05 2.38 5.68
C SER A 237 -12.90 1.38 6.48
N MET A 238 -13.76 0.64 5.78
CA MET A 238 -14.59 -0.42 6.37
C MET A 238 -13.74 -1.54 6.97
N GLU A 239 -12.61 -1.88 6.33
CA GLU A 239 -11.69 -2.92 6.79
C GLU A 239 -11.02 -2.54 8.13
N SER A 240 -10.71 -1.26 8.35
CA SER A 240 -10.22 -0.78 9.64
C SER A 240 -11.28 -0.86 10.73
N ALA A 241 -12.50 -0.39 10.45
CA ALA A 241 -13.62 -0.49 11.39
C ALA A 241 -13.90 -1.95 11.77
N LYS A 242 -13.92 -2.85 10.79
CA LYS A 242 -14.06 -4.30 11.00
C LYS A 242 -12.99 -4.85 11.94
N ARG A 243 -11.70 -4.64 11.65
CA ARG A 243 -10.59 -5.18 12.45
C ARG A 243 -10.62 -4.68 13.90
N VAL A 244 -10.95 -3.41 14.11
CA VAL A 244 -11.06 -2.83 15.45
C VAL A 244 -12.26 -3.40 16.21
N LEU A 245 -13.42 -3.54 15.57
CA LEU A 245 -14.61 -4.13 16.19
C LEU A 245 -14.41 -5.62 16.52
N GLU A 246 -13.79 -6.38 15.63
CA GLU A 246 -13.45 -7.80 15.86
C GLU A 246 -12.53 -7.95 17.08
N SER A 247 -11.45 -7.16 17.15
CA SER A 247 -10.52 -7.18 18.28
C SER A 247 -11.20 -6.78 19.60
N ALA A 248 -12.05 -5.74 19.60
CA ALA A 248 -12.79 -5.32 20.78
C ALA A 248 -13.82 -6.38 21.23
N PHE A 249 -14.48 -7.04 20.27
CA PHE A 249 -15.42 -8.13 20.53
C PHE A 249 -14.71 -9.34 21.14
N GLU A 250 -13.61 -9.80 20.55
CA GLU A 250 -12.84 -10.93 21.04
C GLU A 250 -12.32 -10.68 22.46
N THR A 251 -11.77 -9.50 22.71
CA THR A 251 -11.31 -9.09 24.05
C THR A 251 -12.45 -9.11 25.07
N SER A 252 -13.60 -8.51 24.73
CA SER A 252 -14.76 -8.47 25.63
C SER A 252 -15.33 -9.86 25.88
N LEU A 253 -15.38 -10.71 24.85
CA LEU A 253 -15.90 -12.07 24.93
C LEU A 253 -14.99 -12.95 25.80
N LYS A 254 -13.68 -12.82 25.64
CA LYS A 254 -12.68 -13.48 26.47
C LYS A 254 -12.88 -13.14 27.95
N VAL A 255 -12.99 -11.85 28.28
CA VAL A 255 -13.21 -11.41 29.67
C VAL A 255 -14.51 -11.97 30.25
N VAL A 256 -15.60 -12.02 29.47
CA VAL A 256 -16.87 -12.63 29.93
C VAL A 256 -16.69 -14.12 30.23
N LYS A 257 -16.00 -14.87 29.37
CA LYS A 257 -15.75 -16.30 29.56
C LYS A 257 -14.92 -16.57 30.80
N GLU A 258 -13.77 -15.91 30.92
CA GLU A 258 -12.87 -16.08 32.07
C GLU A 258 -13.58 -15.71 33.38
N SER A 259 -14.32 -14.59 33.38
CA SER A 259 -15.09 -14.18 34.55
C SER A 259 -16.17 -15.21 34.93
N LEU A 260 -16.81 -15.84 33.95
CA LEU A 260 -17.85 -16.83 34.20
C LEU A 260 -17.29 -18.18 34.64
N GLU A 261 -16.16 -18.59 34.07
CA GLU A 261 -15.41 -19.78 34.47
C GLU A 261 -14.95 -19.65 35.93
N GLU A 262 -14.32 -18.53 36.30
CA GLU A 262 -13.88 -18.27 37.67
C GLU A 262 -15.05 -18.18 38.67
N TYR A 263 -16.23 -17.72 38.23
CA TYR A 263 -17.44 -17.74 39.06
C TYR A 263 -17.98 -19.16 39.27
N SER A 264 -18.01 -19.96 38.19
CA SER A 264 -18.70 -21.26 38.14
C SER A 264 -17.87 -22.40 38.72
N SER A 265 -16.55 -22.31 38.63
CA SER A 265 -15.59 -23.28 39.16
C SER A 265 -14.41 -22.54 39.79
N PRO A 266 -14.63 -21.90 40.96
CA PRO A 266 -13.56 -21.18 41.66
C PRO A 266 -12.46 -22.15 42.12
N ASP A 267 -11.23 -21.97 41.64
CA ASP A 267 -10.04 -22.68 42.15
C ASP A 267 -9.39 -21.91 43.31
N PHE A 268 -10.20 -21.59 44.34
CA PHE A 268 -9.73 -20.81 45.48
C PHE A 268 -9.64 -21.69 46.74
N ARG A 269 -8.47 -21.64 47.39
CA ARG A 269 -8.27 -22.07 48.79
C ARG A 269 -8.25 -20.82 49.69
N GLY A 270 -9.34 -20.05 49.71
CA GLY A 270 -9.49 -18.82 50.50
C GLY A 270 -10.55 -18.94 51.60
N ASP A 271 -10.66 -17.92 52.46
CA ASP A 271 -11.78 -17.81 53.41
C ASP A 271 -13.11 -17.66 52.64
N HIS A 272 -14.23 -18.08 53.26
CA HIS A 272 -15.55 -18.08 52.63
C HIS A 272 -15.98 -16.69 52.17
N ASN A 273 -15.70 -15.66 52.97
CA ASN A 273 -16.06 -14.28 52.68
C ASN A 273 -15.24 -13.68 51.51
N GLU A 274 -13.96 -14.05 51.41
CA GLU A 274 -13.09 -13.64 50.30
C GLU A 274 -13.54 -14.30 48.98
N THR A 275 -13.86 -15.59 49.04
CA THR A 275 -14.37 -16.36 47.90
C THR A 275 -15.68 -15.76 47.35
N GLU A 276 -16.61 -15.42 48.24
CA GLU A 276 -17.90 -14.81 47.86
C GLU A 276 -17.73 -13.41 47.26
N ALA A 277 -16.79 -12.61 47.77
CA ALA A 277 -16.47 -11.30 47.23
C ALA A 277 -15.87 -11.38 45.81
N ILE A 278 -14.96 -12.32 45.58
CA ILE A 278 -14.35 -12.56 44.26
C ILE A 278 -15.42 -13.04 43.26
N GLN A 279 -16.29 -13.97 43.66
CA GLN A 279 -17.40 -14.42 42.81
C GLN A 279 -18.33 -13.27 42.41
N ARG A 280 -18.69 -12.38 43.34
CA ARG A 280 -19.48 -11.18 43.03
C ARG A 280 -18.77 -10.28 42.03
N LEU A 281 -17.48 -10.04 42.23
CA LEU A 281 -16.66 -9.23 41.32
C LEU A 281 -16.68 -9.81 39.90
N ASN A 282 -16.41 -11.11 39.77
CA ASN A 282 -16.39 -11.80 38.50
C ASN A 282 -17.74 -11.72 37.78
N LEU A 283 -18.84 -11.89 38.50
CA LEU A 283 -20.16 -11.79 37.91
C LEU A 283 -20.51 -10.34 37.48
N HIS A 284 -20.05 -9.32 38.22
CA HIS A 284 -20.14 -7.92 37.79
C HIS A 284 -19.27 -7.61 36.56
N THR A 285 -18.07 -8.17 36.49
CA THR A 285 -17.17 -8.06 35.33
C THR A 285 -17.78 -8.70 34.10
N ALA A 286 -18.35 -9.89 34.24
CA ALA A 286 -19.09 -10.59 33.18
C ALA A 286 -20.30 -9.76 32.70
N MET A 287 -21.09 -9.18 33.62
CA MET A 287 -22.22 -8.33 33.27
C MET A 287 -21.81 -7.06 32.51
N THR A 288 -20.75 -6.41 32.95
CA THR A 288 -20.25 -5.17 32.32
C THR A 288 -19.76 -5.45 30.90
N ASN A 289 -18.93 -6.48 30.73
CA ASN A 289 -18.43 -6.85 29.41
C ASN A 289 -19.51 -7.47 28.52
N GLY A 290 -20.52 -8.13 29.09
CA GLY A 290 -21.73 -8.55 28.37
C GLY A 290 -22.45 -7.36 27.73
N ARG A 291 -22.58 -6.23 28.45
CA ARG A 291 -23.17 -5.00 27.87
C ARG A 291 -22.30 -4.39 26.78
N HIS A 292 -20.97 -4.53 26.86
CA HIS A 292 -20.06 -4.11 25.79
C HIS A 292 -20.28 -4.98 24.55
N LEU A 293 -20.32 -6.31 24.71
CA LEU A 293 -20.59 -7.26 23.65
C LEU A 293 -21.91 -6.96 22.94
N LEU A 294 -22.99 -6.70 23.69
CA LEU A 294 -24.27 -6.37 23.09
C LEU A 294 -24.18 -5.14 22.17
N TRP A 295 -23.49 -4.09 22.61
CA TRP A 295 -23.30 -2.89 21.79
C TRP A 295 -22.39 -3.16 20.58
N LEU A 296 -21.30 -3.91 20.77
CA LEU A 296 -20.39 -4.29 19.68
C LEU A 296 -21.11 -5.11 18.61
N VAL A 297 -21.89 -6.11 19.02
CA VAL A 297 -22.73 -6.94 18.13
C VAL A 297 -23.70 -6.08 17.33
N GLU A 298 -24.37 -5.12 17.97
CA GLU A 298 -25.26 -4.18 17.27
C GLU A 298 -24.52 -3.38 16.19
N ARG A 299 -23.31 -2.89 16.49
CA ARG A 299 -22.48 -2.15 15.52
C ARG A 299 -21.96 -3.04 14.39
N MET A 300 -21.49 -4.24 14.70
CA MET A 300 -20.99 -5.20 13.70
C MET A 300 -22.11 -5.65 12.75
N ILE A 301 -23.34 -5.85 13.25
CA ILE A 301 -24.51 -6.17 12.42
C ILE A 301 -24.87 -4.98 11.53
N GLU A 302 -24.91 -3.76 12.10
CA GLU A 302 -25.23 -2.53 11.35
C GLU A 302 -24.27 -2.30 10.18
N LEU A 303 -22.99 -2.59 10.37
CA LEU A 303 -21.94 -2.46 9.36
C LEU A 303 -21.78 -3.72 8.47
N ARG A 304 -22.54 -4.79 8.74
CA ARG A 304 -22.46 -6.09 8.04
C ARG A 304 -21.06 -6.74 8.10
N VAL A 305 -20.42 -6.68 9.27
CA VAL A 305 -19.08 -7.24 9.53
C VAL A 305 -19.08 -8.21 10.72
N ALA A 306 -20.21 -8.87 10.97
CA ALA A 306 -20.44 -9.72 12.13
C ALA A 306 -20.10 -11.21 11.92
N ASP A 307 -19.46 -11.60 10.79
CA ASP A 307 -19.15 -13.00 10.48
C ASP A 307 -18.26 -13.66 11.54
N THR A 308 -17.20 -12.95 11.96
CA THR A 308 -16.29 -13.41 13.02
C THR A 308 -17.02 -13.51 14.36
N ALA A 309 -17.89 -12.56 14.69
CA ALA A 309 -18.67 -12.60 15.91
C ALA A 309 -19.62 -13.81 15.96
N VAL A 310 -20.29 -14.13 14.84
CA VAL A 310 -21.14 -15.32 14.73
C VAL A 310 -20.35 -16.60 14.96
N LYS A 311 -19.18 -16.73 14.31
CA LYS A 311 -18.31 -17.91 14.42
C LYS A 311 -17.80 -18.09 15.86
N GLU A 312 -17.32 -17.01 16.48
CA GLU A 312 -16.81 -17.05 17.84
C GLU A 312 -17.93 -17.28 18.86
N TRP A 313 -19.14 -16.76 18.61
CA TRP A 313 -20.29 -16.97 19.49
C TRP A 313 -20.85 -18.39 19.42
N SER A 314 -20.80 -19.06 18.25
CA SER A 314 -21.32 -20.42 18.08
C SER A 314 -20.37 -21.51 18.61
N ASN A 315 -19.06 -21.28 18.62
CA ASN A 315 -18.06 -22.28 19.05
C ASN A 315 -17.86 -22.31 20.58
N GLN A 316 -18.91 -22.61 21.35
CA GLN A 316 -18.94 -22.32 22.80
C GLN A 316 -19.42 -23.44 23.73
N ALA A 317 -18.89 -24.66 23.60
CA ALA A 317 -19.24 -25.77 24.50
C ALA A 317 -18.89 -25.51 25.97
N ALA A 318 -17.68 -25.01 26.25
CA ALA A 318 -17.24 -24.69 27.62
C ALA A 318 -18.02 -23.51 28.21
N PHE A 319 -18.13 -22.41 27.47
CA PHE A 319 -18.88 -21.23 27.92
C PHE A 319 -20.35 -21.52 28.19
N THR A 320 -21.00 -22.37 27.37
CA THR A 320 -22.37 -22.82 27.63
C THR A 320 -22.47 -23.65 28.91
N ALA A 321 -21.52 -24.56 29.14
CA ALA A 321 -21.47 -25.33 30.38
C ALA A 321 -21.26 -24.44 31.62
N ASP A 322 -20.46 -23.37 31.49
CA ASP A 322 -20.24 -22.41 32.56
C ASP A 322 -21.49 -21.56 32.81
N LEU A 323 -22.22 -21.14 31.77
CA LEU A 323 -23.53 -20.47 31.94
C LEU A 323 -24.52 -21.38 32.67
N GLN A 324 -24.62 -22.65 32.27
CA GLN A 324 -25.49 -23.62 32.93
C GLN A 324 -25.11 -23.87 34.39
N ARG A 325 -23.80 -23.87 34.69
CA ARG A 325 -23.31 -24.05 36.07
C ARG A 325 -23.55 -22.79 36.91
N ALA A 326 -23.25 -21.61 36.36
CA ALA A 326 -23.46 -20.32 37.01
C ALA A 326 -24.93 -20.08 37.36
N PHE A 327 -25.85 -20.49 36.49
CA PHE A 327 -27.29 -20.26 36.66
C PHE A 327 -28.03 -21.41 37.34
N ARG A 328 -27.33 -22.46 37.79
CA ARG A 328 -27.93 -23.59 38.52
C ARG A 328 -28.46 -23.21 39.90
N ASP A 329 -27.79 -22.27 40.57
CA ASP A 329 -28.19 -21.72 41.86
C ASP A 329 -28.80 -20.32 41.67
N ASP A 330 -29.54 -19.80 42.63
CA ASP A 330 -30.21 -18.48 42.55
C ASP A 330 -29.35 -17.31 43.03
N ALA A 331 -28.10 -17.57 43.46
CA ALA A 331 -27.19 -16.56 43.99
C ALA A 331 -26.95 -15.39 43.01
N TRP A 332 -26.83 -15.69 41.71
CA TRP A 332 -26.62 -14.68 40.65
C TRP A 332 -27.78 -13.68 40.52
N ARG A 333 -29.02 -14.09 40.85
CA ARG A 333 -30.22 -13.24 40.73
C ARG A 333 -30.14 -12.01 41.62
N ASN A 334 -29.46 -12.15 42.76
CA ASN A 334 -29.27 -11.07 43.73
C ASN A 334 -28.06 -10.17 43.39
N ILE A 335 -27.16 -10.62 42.50
CA ILE A 335 -25.91 -9.91 42.17
C ILE A 335 -26.06 -9.16 40.84
N VAL A 336 -26.40 -9.88 39.76
CA VAL A 336 -26.59 -9.30 38.42
C VAL A 336 -27.77 -9.97 37.69
N PRO A 337 -29.02 -9.63 38.05
CA PRO A 337 -30.20 -10.25 37.43
C PRO A 337 -30.32 -10.01 35.91
N GLY A 338 -29.60 -9.03 35.37
CA GLY A 338 -29.63 -8.71 33.94
C GLY A 338 -28.70 -9.54 33.06
N LEU A 339 -27.78 -10.34 33.62
CA LEU A 339 -26.76 -11.05 32.84
C LEU A 339 -27.36 -12.04 31.83
N PRO A 340 -28.32 -12.92 32.19
CA PRO A 340 -28.95 -13.81 31.21
C PRO A 340 -29.63 -13.06 30.08
N ALA A 341 -30.34 -11.97 30.39
CA ALA A 341 -31.02 -11.16 29.38
C ALA A 341 -30.05 -10.52 28.37
N VAL A 342 -28.84 -10.17 28.79
CA VAL A 342 -27.81 -9.64 27.90
C VAL A 342 -27.27 -10.75 26.98
N VAL A 343 -26.96 -11.92 27.52
CA VAL A 343 -26.49 -13.08 26.74
C VAL A 343 -27.52 -13.49 25.70
N LEU A 344 -28.79 -13.64 26.10
CA LEU A 344 -29.89 -13.98 25.20
C LEU A 344 -30.09 -12.94 24.09
N ARG A 345 -29.94 -11.65 24.39
CA ARG A 345 -30.03 -10.59 23.37
C ARG A 345 -28.90 -10.65 22.36
N CYS A 346 -27.67 -10.97 22.79
CA CYS A 346 -26.55 -11.19 21.87
C CYS A 346 -26.83 -12.38 20.95
N THR A 347 -27.21 -13.53 21.52
CA THR A 347 -27.55 -14.75 20.76
C THR A 347 -28.66 -14.47 19.75
N SER A 348 -29.78 -13.88 20.20
CA SER A 348 -30.93 -13.58 19.35
C SER A 348 -30.58 -12.61 18.21
N LYS A 349 -29.78 -11.57 18.47
CA LYS A 349 -29.36 -10.63 17.41
C LYS A 349 -28.47 -11.28 16.37
N LEU A 350 -27.51 -12.09 16.78
CA LEU A 350 -26.62 -12.81 15.88
C LEU A 350 -27.41 -13.85 15.05
N ALA A 351 -28.27 -14.65 15.68
CA ALA A 351 -29.12 -15.61 15.00
C ALA A 351 -30.06 -14.92 13.97
N ASN A 352 -30.71 -13.83 14.36
CA ASN A 352 -31.57 -13.06 13.45
C ASN A 352 -30.79 -12.45 12.28
N ALA A 353 -29.58 -11.95 12.50
CA ALA A 353 -28.74 -11.39 11.44
C ALA A 353 -28.31 -12.46 10.42
N VAL A 354 -28.03 -13.68 10.89
CA VAL A 354 -27.77 -14.84 10.04
C VAL A 354 -29.02 -15.24 9.26
N ALA A 355 -30.16 -15.39 9.93
CA ALA A 355 -31.43 -15.76 9.31
C ALA A 355 -31.91 -14.75 8.26
N ALA A 356 -31.65 -13.46 8.48
CA ALA A 356 -31.97 -12.38 7.54
C ALA A 356 -31.01 -12.29 6.33
N GLY A 357 -29.95 -13.11 6.28
CA GLY A 357 -28.94 -13.08 5.21
C GLY A 357 -28.00 -11.86 5.27
N ASN A 358 -27.94 -11.16 6.40
CA ASN A 358 -27.01 -10.04 6.60
C ASN A 358 -25.57 -10.50 6.89
N ILE A 359 -25.39 -11.78 7.21
CA ILE A 359 -24.12 -12.43 7.54
C ILE A 359 -24.05 -13.76 6.78
N LEU A 360 -22.93 -14.05 6.12
CA LEU A 360 -22.74 -15.31 5.40
C LEU A 360 -22.20 -16.36 6.38
N ALA A 361 -23.10 -17.09 7.04
CA ALA A 361 -22.75 -18.21 7.91
C ALA A 361 -22.89 -19.56 7.19
N THR A 362 -21.99 -20.51 7.47
CA THR A 362 -22.15 -21.89 7.00
C THR A 362 -23.33 -22.54 7.69
N ARG A 363 -24.01 -23.49 7.02
CA ARG A 363 -25.20 -24.18 7.54
C ARG A 363 -25.00 -24.82 8.93
N GLN A 364 -23.77 -25.21 9.26
CA GLN A 364 -23.41 -25.75 10.57
C GLN A 364 -23.50 -24.70 11.69
N LEU A 365 -23.01 -23.47 11.44
CA LEU A 365 -23.05 -22.37 12.43
C LEU A 365 -24.48 -21.90 12.72
N VAL A 366 -25.38 -22.02 11.73
CA VAL A 366 -26.81 -21.72 11.92
C VAL A 366 -27.44 -22.67 12.94
N LEU A 367 -27.16 -23.97 12.83
CA LEU A 367 -27.69 -25.00 13.72
C LEU A 367 -27.14 -24.85 15.15
N ASP A 368 -25.86 -24.51 15.29
CA ASP A 368 -25.23 -24.31 16.61
C ASP A 368 -25.81 -23.08 17.33
N LEU A 369 -26.15 -22.01 16.61
CA LEU A 369 -26.84 -20.84 17.16
C LEU A 369 -28.30 -21.12 17.50
N GLU A 370 -29.02 -21.90 16.69
CA GLU A 370 -30.38 -22.34 17.00
C GLU A 370 -30.42 -23.23 18.26
N HIS A 371 -29.40 -24.05 18.49
CA HIS A 371 -29.29 -24.84 19.72
C HIS A 371 -29.10 -23.98 20.98
N LEU A 372 -28.45 -22.81 20.87
CA LEU A 372 -28.35 -21.82 21.95
C LEU A 372 -29.67 -21.06 22.19
N ASP A 373 -30.51 -20.90 21.16
CA ASP A 373 -31.82 -20.24 21.24
C ASP A 373 -32.95 -21.19 21.71
N LEU A 374 -32.87 -22.47 21.33
CA LEU A 374 -33.86 -23.52 21.63
C LEU A 374 -33.51 -24.38 22.85
N GLY A 375 -32.31 -24.24 23.40
CA GLY A 375 -31.78 -25.07 24.49
C GLY A 375 -32.43 -24.87 25.87
N GLU A 376 -33.24 -23.83 26.06
CA GLU A 376 -33.90 -23.57 27.34
C GLU A 376 -34.99 -22.50 27.11
N THR A 377 -36.10 -22.81 26.47
CA THR A 377 -37.31 -21.96 26.56
C THR A 377 -38.59 -22.78 26.69
N ARG A 378 -38.52 -24.12 26.82
CA ARG A 378 -39.73 -24.95 26.88
C ARG A 378 -39.78 -26.02 27.95
N THR A 379 -38.74 -26.24 28.73
CA THR A 379 -38.80 -27.12 29.90
C THR A 379 -37.97 -26.49 31.02
N SER A 380 -38.68 -26.00 32.05
CA SER A 380 -38.19 -25.38 33.29
C SER A 380 -37.36 -24.09 33.16
N TRP A 381 -38.05 -22.95 33.19
CA TRP A 381 -37.58 -21.70 33.82
C TRP A 381 -38.44 -21.40 35.04
#